data_AF-A0A6I0EY82-F1
#
_entry.id   AF-A0A6I0EY82-F1
#
_cell.length_a   1.000
_cell.length_b   1.000
_cell.length_c   1.000
_cell.angle_alpha   90.00
_cell.angle_beta   90.00
_cell.angle_gamma   90.00
#
_symmetry.space_group_name_H-M   'P 1'
#
loop_
_entity.id
_entity.type
_entity.pdbx_description
1 polymer ?
#
loop_
_entity_poly.entity_id
_entity_poly.type
_entity_poly.pdbx_seq_one_letter_code
_entity_poly.pdbx_strand_id
1 'polypeptide(L)'
;MAKLNLRSFVSLTLFISIVLVVYTGIILYIAPAGRIANWSDWTVLGLSKESYSNIHTTASFLFTFFSVWHCALNWKAIVCYLQKNKSKKTMFFTKEFIAALALTVFVLLGTHYHVPPVSVILDVGEGIKASWEDQEPLHDPLDMTSKVGGSGAGYGFYSIEQISNQEGIAVERAIERLQKAGVSATADTEIREIVRHHGLSMQEVVELMLGD
;
A
#
# COMPACT_ATOMS: atom_id res chain seq x y z
N MET A 1 -25.09 -9.78 32.82
CA MET A 1 -24.36 -9.08 31.74
C MET A 1 -25.21 -7.95 31.21
N ALA A 2 -24.65 -6.74 31.07
CA ALA A 2 -25.36 -5.62 30.45
C ALA A 2 -25.66 -5.96 28.97
N LYS A 3 -26.88 -5.69 28.50
CA LYS A 3 -27.23 -5.85 27.07
C LYS A 3 -26.51 -4.77 26.27
N LEU A 4 -25.74 -5.18 25.25
CA LEU A 4 -25.13 -4.24 24.31
C LEU A 4 -26.21 -3.60 23.43
N ASN A 5 -26.19 -2.28 23.32
CA ASN A 5 -27.03 -1.57 22.36
C ASN A 5 -26.38 -1.65 20.97
N LEU A 6 -26.95 -2.46 20.07
CA LEU A 6 -26.40 -2.71 18.73
C LEU A 6 -26.10 -1.42 17.94
N ARG A 7 -27.00 -0.42 18.02
CA ARG A 7 -26.80 0.87 17.34
C ARG A 7 -25.58 1.63 17.89
N SER A 8 -25.47 1.72 19.22
CA SER A 8 -24.35 2.40 19.87
C SER A 8 -23.04 1.68 19.60
N PHE A 9 -23.05 0.34 19.62
CA PHE A 9 -21.89 -0.47 19.27
C PHE A 9 -21.42 -0.20 17.84
N VAL A 10 -22.31 -0.29 16.85
CA VAL A 10 -21.98 -0.04 15.42
C VAL A 10 -21.42 1.36 15.21
N SER A 11 -22.05 2.39 15.79
CA SER A 11 -21.57 3.77 15.66
C SER A 11 -20.20 3.99 16.33
N LEU A 12 -19.97 3.39 17.50
CA LEU A 12 -18.69 3.52 18.20
C LEU A 12 -17.57 2.77 17.47
N THR A 13 -17.84 1.58 16.94
CA THR A 13 -16.89 0.83 16.10
C THR A 13 -16.53 1.61 14.84
N LEU A 14 -17.51 2.25 14.20
CA LEU A 14 -17.27 3.10 13.03
C LEU A 14 -16.40 4.31 13.36
N PHE A 15 -16.64 4.96 14.51
CA PHE A 15 -15.83 6.09 14.99
C PHE A 15 -14.38 5.70 15.32
N ILE A 16 -14.17 4.55 15.94
CA ILE A 16 -12.81 4.09 16.26
C ILE A 16 -12.07 3.65 14.98
N SER A 17 -12.76 2.95 14.07
CA SER A 17 -12.15 2.48 12.81
C SER A 17 -11.80 3.61 11.85
N ILE A 18 -12.59 4.71 11.78
CA ILE A 18 -12.19 5.86 10.95
C ILE A 18 -10.89 6.51 11.44
N VAL A 19 -10.68 6.60 12.76
CA VAL A 19 -9.41 7.11 13.32
C VAL A 19 -8.24 6.22 12.89
N LEU A 20 -8.41 4.90 12.94
CA LEU A 20 -7.38 3.95 12.52
C LEU A 20 -7.08 4.02 11.02
N VAL A 21 -8.11 4.10 10.16
CA VAL A 21 -7.96 4.22 8.70
C VAL A 21 -7.29 5.53 8.32
N VAL A 22 -7.67 6.65 8.95
CA VAL A 22 -7.03 7.96 8.72
C VAL A 22 -5.58 7.96 9.17
N TYR A 23 -5.29 7.47 10.38
CA TYR A 23 -3.94 7.38 10.90
C TYR A 23 -3.03 6.58 9.96
N THR A 24 -3.43 5.36 9.61
CA THR A 24 -2.66 4.50 8.70
C THR A 24 -2.58 5.07 7.29
N GLY A 25 -3.63 5.75 6.80
CA GLY A 25 -3.65 6.42 5.51
C GLY A 25 -2.65 7.58 5.43
N ILE A 26 -2.52 8.38 6.48
CA ILE A 26 -1.52 9.46 6.55
C ILE A 26 -0.10 8.88 6.49
N ILE A 27 0.17 7.83 7.26
CA ILE A 27 1.48 7.16 7.25
C ILE A 27 1.79 6.57 5.86
N LEU A 28 0.82 5.94 5.21
CA LEU A 28 1.00 5.40 3.85
C LEU A 28 1.13 6.49 2.77
N TYR A 29 0.54 7.65 3.00
CA TYR A 29 0.63 8.79 2.09
C TYR A 29 2.03 9.43 2.09
N ILE A 30 2.69 9.48 3.25
CA ILE A 30 4.08 9.97 3.37
C ILE A 30 5.13 8.88 3.09
N ALA A 31 4.73 7.60 3.11
CA ALA A 31 5.64 6.50 2.94
C ALA A 31 6.31 6.53 1.55
N PRO A 32 7.61 6.21 1.47
CA PRO A 32 8.34 6.20 0.20
C PRO A 32 7.78 5.16 -0.77
N ALA A 33 8.20 5.19 -2.03
CA ALA A 33 7.81 4.19 -3.04
C ALA A 33 8.03 2.75 -2.52
N GLY A 34 7.26 1.77 -3.00
CA GLY A 34 7.35 0.37 -2.53
C GLY A 34 8.76 -0.19 -2.69
N ARG A 35 9.44 0.13 -3.80
CA ARG A 35 10.85 -0.14 -3.99
C ARG A 35 11.65 0.44 -2.84
N ILE A 36 11.49 1.74 -2.58
CA ILE A 36 12.30 2.47 -1.61
C ILE A 36 12.14 1.98 -0.18
N ALA A 37 10.89 1.80 0.24
CA ALA A 37 10.58 1.31 1.57
C ALA A 37 11.22 -0.06 1.89
N ASN A 38 11.39 -0.91 0.87
CA ASN A 38 11.83 -2.29 1.04
C ASN A 38 13.36 -2.45 1.13
N TRP A 39 14.14 -1.53 0.58
CA TRP A 39 15.62 -1.57 0.66
C TRP A 39 16.18 -0.63 1.71
N SER A 40 15.49 0.47 2.02
CA SER A 40 15.92 1.45 3.02
C SER A 40 15.54 1.09 4.47
N ASP A 41 15.09 -0.15 4.72
CA ASP A 41 14.55 -0.64 5.99
C ASP A 41 13.55 0.36 6.64
N TRP A 42 12.68 0.96 5.81
CA TRP A 42 11.78 2.01 6.27
C TRP A 42 10.82 1.49 7.33
N THR A 43 10.89 2.09 8.52
CA THR A 43 10.01 1.76 9.63
C THR A 43 9.56 3.03 10.34
N VAL A 44 8.28 3.05 10.73
CA VAL A 44 7.71 4.08 11.62
C VAL A 44 7.17 3.37 12.84
N LEU A 45 7.60 3.78 14.03
CA LEU A 45 7.25 3.13 15.31
C LEU A 45 7.52 1.60 15.30
N GLY A 46 8.56 1.17 14.59
CA GLY A 46 8.94 -0.25 14.49
C GLY A 46 8.07 -1.08 13.53
N LEU A 47 7.14 -0.47 12.79
CA LEU A 47 6.34 -1.15 11.77
C LEU A 47 6.81 -0.78 10.37
N SER A 48 6.93 -1.80 9.51
CA SER A 48 7.23 -1.63 8.09
C SER A 48 6.06 -1.02 7.32
N LYS A 49 6.33 -0.48 6.13
CA LYS A 49 5.29 -0.01 5.20
C LYS A 49 4.25 -1.09 4.90
N GLU A 50 4.69 -2.32 4.74
CA GLU A 50 3.80 -3.46 4.49
C GLU A 50 2.86 -3.71 5.67
N SER A 51 3.38 -3.69 6.90
CA SER A 51 2.54 -3.80 8.11
C SER A 51 1.48 -2.70 8.17
N TYR A 52 1.85 -1.46 7.89
CA TYR A 52 0.89 -0.35 7.80
C TYR A 52 -0.16 -0.56 6.70
N SER A 53 0.24 -1.09 5.54
CA SER A 53 -0.67 -1.41 4.43
C SER A 53 -1.67 -2.50 4.80
N ASN A 54 -1.20 -3.56 5.49
CA ASN A 54 -2.03 -4.66 5.97
C ASN A 54 -3.04 -4.20 7.02
N ILE A 55 -2.61 -3.38 7.98
CA ILE A 55 -3.49 -2.79 9.00
C ILE A 55 -4.51 -1.85 8.33
N HIS A 56 -4.08 -0.99 7.40
CA HIS A 56 -4.98 -0.06 6.69
C HIS A 56 -6.06 -0.81 5.90
N THR A 57 -5.68 -1.85 5.17
CA THR A 57 -6.59 -2.64 4.33
C THR A 57 -7.62 -3.36 5.20
N THR A 58 -7.17 -4.08 6.24
CA THR A 58 -8.06 -4.80 7.15
C THR A 58 -8.98 -3.86 7.94
N ALA A 59 -8.47 -2.72 8.40
CA ALA A 59 -9.26 -1.67 9.03
C ALA A 59 -10.28 -1.03 8.07
N SER A 60 -9.93 -0.86 6.80
CA SER A 60 -10.83 -0.34 5.76
C SER A 60 -12.00 -1.30 5.50
N PHE A 61 -11.74 -2.62 5.42
CA PHE A 61 -12.80 -3.63 5.32
C PHE A 61 -13.76 -3.57 6.51
N LEU A 62 -13.23 -3.46 7.73
CA LEU A 62 -14.05 -3.30 8.94
C LEU A 62 -14.90 -2.02 8.87
N PHE A 63 -14.28 -0.89 8.53
CA PHE A 63 -14.97 0.40 8.42
C PHE A 63 -16.08 0.36 7.37
N THR A 64 -15.82 -0.20 6.19
CA THR A 64 -16.83 -0.33 5.12
C THR A 64 -17.98 -1.23 5.55
N PHE A 65 -17.69 -2.40 6.15
CA PHE A 65 -18.73 -3.30 6.66
C PHE A 65 -19.64 -2.62 7.68
N PHE A 66 -19.06 -1.97 8.69
CA PHE A 66 -19.83 -1.25 9.70
C PHE A 66 -20.52 0.00 9.14
N SER A 67 -20.01 0.63 8.09
CA SER A 67 -20.66 1.76 7.40
C SER A 67 -21.96 1.32 6.71
N VAL A 68 -21.94 0.19 6.00
CA VAL A 68 -23.16 -0.39 5.41
C VAL A 68 -24.17 -0.72 6.50
N TRP A 69 -23.71 -1.35 7.59
CA TRP A 69 -24.56 -1.70 8.72
C TRP A 69 -25.14 -0.46 9.42
N HIS A 70 -24.35 0.58 9.58
CA HIS A 70 -24.77 1.87 10.14
C HIS A 70 -25.87 2.51 9.29
N CYS A 71 -25.71 2.51 7.97
CA CYS A 71 -26.73 3.00 7.04
C CYS A 71 -28.03 2.18 7.13
N ALA A 72 -27.94 0.85 7.23
CA ALA A 72 -29.12 -0.02 7.36
C ALA A 72 -29.88 0.25 8.68
N LEU A 73 -29.16 0.34 9.81
CA LEU A 73 -29.78 0.61 11.12
C LEU A 73 -30.38 2.02 11.23
N ASN A 74 -29.81 2.99 10.50
CA ASN A 74 -30.22 4.39 10.52
C ASN A 74 -30.98 4.81 9.23
N TRP A 75 -31.51 3.86 8.46
CA TRP A 75 -32.18 4.12 7.17
C TRP A 75 -33.30 5.16 7.27
N LYS A 76 -34.11 5.09 8.34
CA LYS A 76 -35.19 6.07 8.58
C LYS A 76 -34.66 7.50 8.75
N ALA A 77 -33.51 7.68 9.38
CA ALA A 77 -32.89 8.99 9.55
C ALA A 77 -32.37 9.52 8.20
N ILE A 78 -31.71 8.67 7.41
CA ILE A 78 -31.24 9.01 6.05
C ILE A 78 -32.40 9.47 5.18
N VAL A 79 -33.51 8.72 5.17
CA VAL A 79 -34.71 9.07 4.41
C VAL A 79 -35.34 10.37 4.92
N CYS A 80 -35.30 10.65 6.22
CA CYS A 80 -35.77 11.92 6.78
C CYS A 80 -34.98 13.12 6.24
N TYR A 81 -33.65 13.02 6.12
CA TYR A 81 -32.83 14.07 5.52
C TYR A 81 -33.18 14.36 4.04
N LEU A 82 -33.70 13.36 3.32
CA LEU A 82 -34.18 13.50 1.95
C LEU A 82 -35.63 14.02 1.87
N GLN A 83 -36.41 13.88 2.94
CA GLN A 83 -37.82 14.26 2.99
C GLN A 83 -37.99 15.65 3.63
N LYS A 84 -37.74 16.69 2.84
CA LYS A 84 -37.74 18.09 3.31
C LYS A 84 -39.13 18.70 3.61
N ASN A 85 -40.24 17.97 3.40
CA ASN A 85 -41.58 18.56 3.48
C ASN A 85 -42.62 17.64 4.14
N LYS A 86 -43.58 18.24 4.87
CA LYS A 86 -44.73 17.54 5.53
C LYS A 86 -45.61 16.73 4.58
N SER A 87 -45.38 16.82 3.26
CA SER A 87 -46.17 16.19 2.19
C SER A 87 -45.73 14.76 1.82
N LYS A 88 -44.75 14.15 2.51
CA LYS A 88 -44.31 12.75 2.29
C LYS A 88 -43.89 12.39 0.84
N LYS A 89 -43.70 13.35 -0.06
CA LYS A 89 -43.09 13.09 -1.37
C LYS A 89 -41.56 13.07 -1.20
N THR A 90 -40.96 11.89 -1.36
CA THR A 90 -39.51 11.73 -1.49
C THR A 90 -39.05 12.51 -2.71
N MET A 91 -38.32 13.60 -2.49
CA MET A 91 -37.67 14.35 -3.55
C MET A 91 -36.19 13.98 -3.53
N PHE A 92 -35.75 13.17 -4.49
CA PHE A 92 -34.34 12.75 -4.56
C PHE A 92 -33.37 13.91 -4.84
N PHE A 93 -33.86 15.05 -5.36
CA PHE A 93 -33.06 16.21 -5.75
C PHE A 93 -33.24 17.39 -4.77
N THR A 94 -32.95 17.19 -3.50
CA THR A 94 -32.82 18.32 -2.57
C THR A 94 -31.59 19.17 -2.94
N LYS A 95 -31.59 20.46 -2.56
CA LYS A 95 -30.43 21.33 -2.77
C LYS A 95 -29.16 20.75 -2.12
N GLU A 96 -29.33 20.12 -0.97
CA GLU A 96 -28.28 19.42 -0.23
C GLU A 96 -27.74 18.20 -1.00
N PHE A 97 -28.62 17.38 -1.59
CA PHE A 97 -28.20 16.23 -2.41
C PHE A 97 -27.44 16.69 -3.66
N ILE A 98 -27.94 17.73 -4.34
CA ILE A 98 -27.25 18.30 -5.51
C ILE A 98 -25.89 18.86 -5.11
N ALA A 99 -25.78 19.55 -3.97
CA ALA A 99 -24.51 20.07 -3.48
C ALA A 99 -23.51 18.95 -3.14
N ALA A 100 -23.97 17.89 -2.46
CA ALA A 100 -23.13 16.71 -2.18
C ALA A 100 -22.67 16.02 -3.46
N LEU A 101 -23.57 15.81 -4.42
CA LEU A 101 -23.25 15.21 -5.71
C LEU A 101 -22.27 16.08 -6.51
N ALA A 102 -22.50 17.40 -6.56
CA ALA A 102 -21.61 18.33 -7.24
C ALA A 102 -20.21 18.33 -6.62
N LEU A 103 -20.09 18.28 -5.30
CA LEU A 103 -18.81 18.15 -4.61
C LEU A 103 -18.10 16.83 -4.94
N THR A 104 -18.82 15.70 -4.95
CA THR A 104 -18.24 14.40 -5.32
C THR A 104 -17.78 14.38 -6.77
N VAL A 105 -18.58 14.93 -7.70
CA VAL A 105 -18.20 15.06 -9.11
C VAL A 105 -17.00 15.99 -9.27
N PHE A 106 -16.97 17.11 -8.54
CA PHE A 106 -15.84 18.03 -8.55
C PHE A 106 -14.54 17.35 -8.11
N VAL A 107 -14.55 16.57 -7.02
CA VAL A 107 -13.36 15.82 -6.58
C VAL A 107 -12.98 14.77 -7.63
N LEU A 108 -13.93 14.02 -8.17
CA LEU A 108 -13.66 12.97 -9.17
C LEU A 108 -13.03 13.55 -10.45
N LEU A 109 -13.65 14.58 -11.03
CA LEU A 109 -13.15 15.23 -12.24
C LEU A 109 -11.85 16.00 -11.96
N GLY A 110 -11.75 16.65 -10.80
CA GLY A 110 -10.54 17.35 -10.38
C GLY A 110 -9.34 16.42 -10.26
N THR A 111 -9.52 15.22 -9.71
CA THR A 111 -8.48 14.18 -9.68
C THR A 111 -8.15 13.69 -11.08
N HIS A 112 -9.15 13.33 -11.89
CA HIS A 112 -8.93 12.76 -13.23
C HIS A 112 -8.24 13.72 -14.20
N TYR A 113 -8.58 15.01 -14.15
CA TYR A 113 -8.01 16.05 -15.02
C TYR A 113 -6.89 16.85 -14.36
N HIS A 114 -6.42 16.45 -13.17
CA HIS A 114 -5.36 17.13 -12.41
C HIS A 114 -5.62 18.64 -12.23
N VAL A 115 -6.85 19.02 -11.83
CA VAL A 115 -7.26 20.41 -11.65
C VAL A 115 -7.10 20.86 -10.19
N PRO A 116 -6.48 22.03 -9.91
CA PRO A 116 -6.42 22.60 -8.57
C PRO A 116 -7.81 22.95 -8.01
N PRO A 117 -8.03 22.82 -6.69
CA PRO A 117 -7.08 22.48 -5.63
C PRO A 117 -6.93 20.97 -5.39
N VAL A 118 -7.66 20.12 -6.11
CA VAL A 118 -7.64 18.66 -5.87
C VAL A 118 -6.27 18.06 -6.22
N SER A 119 -5.66 18.53 -7.32
CA SER A 119 -4.33 18.08 -7.75
C SER A 119 -3.22 18.39 -6.75
N VAL A 120 -3.35 19.46 -5.95
CA VAL A 120 -2.32 19.87 -4.97
C VAL A 120 -2.02 18.75 -3.97
N ILE A 121 -3.03 17.94 -3.62
CA ILE A 121 -2.83 16.78 -2.75
C ILE A 121 -1.98 15.73 -3.47
N LEU A 122 -2.17 15.50 -4.76
CA LEU A 122 -1.35 14.55 -5.52
C LEU A 122 0.08 15.07 -5.65
N ASP A 123 0.25 16.34 -6.01
CA ASP A 123 1.55 16.99 -6.22
C ASP A 123 2.41 16.97 -4.94
N VAL A 124 1.79 17.20 -3.77
CA VAL A 124 2.48 17.08 -2.47
C VAL A 124 2.93 15.64 -2.23
N GLY A 125 2.07 14.66 -2.50
CA GLY A 125 2.42 13.24 -2.35
C GLY A 125 3.56 12.82 -3.28
N GLU A 126 3.58 13.34 -4.52
CA GLU A 126 4.66 13.12 -5.49
C GLU A 126 5.96 13.79 -5.04
N GLY A 127 5.92 15.04 -4.57
CA GLY A 127 7.09 15.73 -4.05
C GLY A 127 7.72 15.04 -2.84
N ILE A 128 6.90 14.49 -1.93
CA ILE A 128 7.39 13.66 -0.83
C ILE A 128 8.09 12.41 -1.38
N LYS A 129 7.47 11.69 -2.33
CA LYS A 129 8.07 10.50 -2.94
C LYS A 129 9.39 10.80 -3.63
N ALA A 130 9.47 11.86 -4.42
CA ALA A 130 10.69 12.29 -5.11
C ALA A 130 11.80 12.65 -4.12
N SER A 131 11.48 13.26 -2.98
CA SER A 131 12.48 13.57 -1.95
C SER A 131 13.18 12.33 -1.36
N TRP A 132 12.53 11.16 -1.42
CA TRP A 132 13.14 9.89 -1.03
C TRP A 132 14.05 9.31 -2.13
N GLU A 133 13.83 9.67 -3.40
CA GLU A 133 14.67 9.26 -4.53
C GLU A 133 15.97 10.08 -4.58
N ASP A 134 15.90 11.39 -4.32
CA ASP A 134 17.06 12.29 -4.39
C ASP A 134 18.07 12.09 -3.24
N GLN A 135 17.66 11.49 -2.12
CA GLN A 135 18.52 11.30 -0.93
C GLN A 135 19.48 10.12 -1.04
N GLU A 136 19.33 9.26 -2.05
CA GLU A 136 20.07 8.01 -2.22
C GLU A 136 20.91 8.06 -3.52
N PRO A 137 22.18 8.50 -3.50
CA PRO A 137 23.08 8.47 -4.66
C PRO A 137 23.77 7.11 -4.84
N LEU A 138 23.20 6.03 -4.31
CA LEU A 138 23.68 4.68 -4.59
C LEU A 138 22.99 4.21 -5.87
N HIS A 139 23.79 4.07 -6.93
CA HIS A 139 23.46 3.29 -8.12
C HIS A 139 22.65 2.07 -7.68
N ASP A 140 21.34 2.08 -7.94
CA ASP A 140 20.46 0.96 -7.63
C ASP A 140 21.00 -0.25 -8.41
N PRO A 141 21.52 -1.30 -7.76
CA PRO A 141 21.89 -2.52 -8.48
C PRO A 141 20.64 -3.23 -9.05
N LEU A 142 19.44 -2.71 -8.75
CA LEU A 142 18.13 -3.08 -9.29
C LEU A 142 17.65 -2.15 -10.43
N ASP A 143 18.45 -1.19 -10.91
CA ASP A 143 18.07 -0.38 -12.08
C ASP A 143 18.17 -1.20 -13.38
N MET A 144 17.18 -2.07 -13.58
CA MET A 144 16.91 -2.76 -14.84
C MET A 144 16.14 -1.90 -15.85
N THR A 145 16.06 -0.57 -15.68
CA THR A 145 15.34 0.28 -16.65
C THR A 145 16.13 0.61 -17.93
N SER A 146 17.25 -0.08 -18.19
CA SER A 146 17.68 -0.31 -19.58
C SER A 146 16.79 -1.36 -20.27
N LYS A 147 15.53 -0.97 -20.52
CA LYS A 147 14.62 -1.54 -21.52
C LYS A 147 14.41 -3.07 -21.52
N VAL A 148 13.54 -3.61 -20.66
CA VAL A 148 12.51 -4.59 -21.08
C VAL A 148 11.35 -4.52 -20.08
N GLY A 149 10.13 -4.27 -20.58
CA GLY A 149 8.91 -4.35 -19.77
C GLY A 149 8.61 -5.80 -19.36
N GLY A 150 8.49 -6.04 -18.06
CA GLY A 150 8.05 -7.32 -17.50
C GLY A 150 7.43 -7.10 -16.12
N SER A 151 6.12 -7.33 -16.03
CA SER A 151 5.39 -7.39 -14.77
C SER A 151 5.78 -8.65 -14.01
N GLY A 152 6.61 -8.53 -12.98
CA GLY A 152 6.97 -9.61 -12.08
C GLY A 152 7.63 -9.05 -10.83
N ALA A 153 7.26 -9.58 -9.66
CA ALA A 153 8.00 -9.30 -8.43
C ALA A 153 9.47 -9.66 -8.67
N GLY A 154 10.37 -8.68 -8.55
CA GLY A 154 11.79 -8.87 -8.83
C GLY A 154 12.40 -9.93 -7.91
N TYR A 155 13.47 -10.57 -8.39
CA TYR A 155 14.15 -11.69 -7.72
C TYR A 155 14.61 -11.40 -6.27
N GLY A 156 14.65 -10.13 -5.86
CA GLY A 156 15.19 -9.69 -4.56
C GLY A 156 14.47 -10.14 -3.29
N PHE A 157 13.26 -10.68 -3.39
CA PHE A 157 12.54 -11.27 -2.24
C PHE A 157 12.68 -12.78 -2.15
N TYR A 158 13.36 -13.42 -3.10
CA TYR A 158 13.56 -14.86 -3.05
C TYR A 158 14.83 -15.22 -2.27
N SER A 159 14.74 -16.30 -1.50
CA SER A 159 15.91 -16.97 -0.94
C SER A 159 16.68 -17.74 -2.02
N ILE A 160 17.94 -18.05 -1.74
CA ILE A 160 18.74 -18.94 -2.60
C ILE A 160 17.99 -20.23 -2.90
N GLU A 161 17.33 -20.82 -1.90
CA GLU A 161 16.52 -22.04 -2.06
C GLU A 161 15.36 -21.85 -3.04
N GLN A 162 14.62 -20.74 -2.94
CA GLN A 162 13.46 -20.50 -3.80
C GLN A 162 13.86 -20.35 -5.28
N ILE A 163 14.98 -19.68 -5.55
CA ILE A 163 15.50 -19.50 -6.91
C ILE A 163 16.08 -20.80 -7.44
N SER A 164 16.81 -21.53 -6.60
CA SER A 164 17.35 -22.84 -6.95
C SER A 164 16.23 -23.81 -7.35
N ASN A 165 15.11 -23.80 -6.61
CA ASN A 165 13.93 -24.60 -6.95
C ASN A 165 13.23 -24.15 -8.24
N GLN A 166 13.18 -22.84 -8.50
CA GLN A 166 12.54 -22.28 -9.69
C GLN A 166 13.35 -22.55 -10.97
N GLU A 167 14.68 -22.40 -10.89
CA GLU A 167 15.60 -22.55 -12.02
C GLU A 167 16.14 -24.00 -12.15
N GLY A 168 15.75 -24.90 -11.25
CA GLY A 168 16.10 -26.33 -11.31
C GLY A 168 17.56 -26.64 -10.95
N ILE A 169 18.18 -25.83 -10.10
CA ILE A 169 19.56 -26.02 -9.62
C ILE A 169 19.55 -26.56 -8.19
N ALA A 170 20.50 -27.44 -7.85
CA ALA A 170 20.68 -27.87 -6.47
C ALA A 170 21.17 -26.71 -5.59
N VAL A 171 20.52 -26.48 -4.45
CA VAL A 171 20.81 -25.37 -3.52
C VAL A 171 22.29 -25.34 -3.13
N GLU A 172 22.87 -26.50 -2.88
CA GLU A 172 24.29 -26.64 -2.51
C GLU A 172 25.23 -26.19 -3.63
N ARG A 173 24.86 -26.43 -4.89
CA ARG A 173 25.65 -26.01 -6.06
C ARG A 173 25.57 -24.50 -6.26
N ALA A 174 24.41 -23.89 -6.01
CA ALA A 174 24.26 -22.45 -6.06
C ALA A 174 25.11 -21.76 -4.96
N ILE A 175 25.07 -22.29 -3.73
CA ILE A 175 25.89 -21.78 -2.61
C ILE A 175 27.39 -21.95 -2.91
N GLU A 176 27.82 -23.09 -3.45
CA GLU A 176 29.23 -23.32 -3.81
C GLU A 176 29.73 -22.30 -4.83
N ARG A 177 28.92 -21.96 -5.84
CA ARG A 177 29.28 -20.98 -6.86
C ARG A 177 29.36 -19.56 -6.29
N LEU A 178 28.42 -19.18 -5.45
CA LEU A 178 28.46 -17.91 -4.72
C LEU A 178 29.71 -17.83 -3.82
N GLN A 179 30.04 -18.90 -3.10
CA GLN A 179 31.22 -18.96 -2.26
C GLN A 179 32.53 -18.81 -3.07
N LYS A 180 32.60 -19.39 -4.27
CA LYS A 180 33.74 -19.19 -5.20
C LYS A 180 33.88 -17.75 -5.66
N ALA A 181 32.77 -17.02 -5.77
CA ALA A 181 32.77 -15.59 -6.09
C ALA A 181 33.04 -14.70 -4.87
N GLY A 182 33.33 -15.28 -3.70
CA GLY A 182 33.58 -14.54 -2.46
C GLY A 182 32.32 -14.13 -1.70
N VAL A 183 31.15 -14.66 -2.09
CA VAL A 183 29.85 -14.39 -1.47
C VAL A 183 29.52 -15.47 -0.45
N SER A 184 29.34 -15.10 0.81
CA SER A 184 28.91 -16.04 1.87
C SER A 184 27.40 -16.02 2.00
N ALA A 185 26.74 -17.15 1.78
CA ALA A 185 25.29 -17.26 1.88
C ALA A 185 24.83 -18.68 2.28
N THR A 186 23.61 -18.77 2.83
CA THR A 186 22.91 -20.00 3.21
C THR A 186 21.62 -20.14 2.41
N ALA A 187 20.95 -21.30 2.48
CA ALA A 187 19.74 -21.59 1.69
C ALA A 187 18.60 -20.57 1.91
N ASP A 188 18.51 -20.03 3.12
CA ASP A 188 17.55 -19.03 3.58
C ASP A 188 17.97 -17.58 3.31
N THR A 189 19.23 -17.32 2.91
CA THR A 189 19.69 -15.97 2.56
C THR A 189 18.91 -15.45 1.36
N GLU A 190 18.32 -14.26 1.51
CA GLU A 190 17.62 -13.57 0.44
C GLU A 190 18.61 -12.84 -0.47
N ILE A 191 18.35 -12.77 -1.78
CA ILE A 191 19.31 -12.11 -2.69
C ILE A 191 19.57 -10.65 -2.28
N ARG A 192 18.56 -9.95 -1.76
CA ARG A 192 18.75 -8.55 -1.30
C ARG A 192 19.83 -8.39 -0.24
N GLU A 193 20.02 -9.39 0.61
CA GLU A 193 21.05 -9.38 1.64
C GLU A 193 22.44 -9.48 1.01
N ILE A 194 22.59 -10.36 0.02
CA ILE A 194 23.82 -10.53 -0.76
C ILE A 194 24.17 -9.23 -1.51
N VAL A 195 23.19 -8.65 -2.19
CA VAL A 195 23.32 -7.37 -2.91
C VAL A 195 23.79 -6.25 -1.96
N ARG A 196 23.19 -6.16 -0.77
CA ARG A 196 23.54 -5.15 0.25
C ARG A 196 24.96 -5.31 0.79
N HIS A 197 25.41 -6.54 1.01
CA HIS A 197 26.72 -6.80 1.61
C HIS A 197 27.88 -6.81 0.62
N HIS A 198 27.61 -7.08 -0.66
CA HIS A 198 28.67 -7.28 -1.66
C HIS A 198 28.61 -6.29 -2.83
N GLY A 199 27.59 -5.42 -2.90
CA GLY A 199 27.47 -4.41 -3.95
C GLY A 199 27.24 -4.99 -5.34
N LEU A 200 26.80 -6.25 -5.42
CA LEU A 200 26.43 -6.94 -6.66
C LEU A 200 24.99 -6.58 -7.06
N SER A 201 24.66 -6.68 -8.33
CA SER A 201 23.28 -6.65 -8.83
C SER A 201 22.58 -7.99 -8.60
N MET A 202 21.24 -7.97 -8.57
CA MET A 202 20.44 -9.21 -8.44
C MET A 202 20.74 -10.19 -9.56
N GLN A 203 20.94 -9.68 -10.78
CA GLN A 203 21.24 -10.50 -11.93
C GLN A 203 22.63 -11.13 -11.81
N GLU A 204 23.64 -10.38 -11.38
CA GLU A 204 24.97 -10.95 -11.13
C GLU A 204 24.89 -12.06 -10.07
N VAL A 205 24.10 -11.89 -9.00
CA VAL A 205 23.93 -12.96 -8.00
C VAL A 205 23.25 -14.19 -8.62
N VAL A 206 22.21 -14.01 -9.44
CA VAL A 206 21.53 -15.12 -10.12
C VAL A 206 22.46 -15.79 -11.15
N GLU A 207 23.18 -15.04 -11.96
CA GLU A 207 24.16 -15.55 -12.94
C GLU A 207 25.26 -16.35 -12.24
N LEU A 208 25.77 -15.85 -11.11
CA LEU A 208 26.71 -16.59 -10.28
C LEU A 208 26.10 -17.91 -9.77
N MET A 209 24.83 -17.92 -9.37
CA MET A 209 24.13 -19.14 -8.97
C MET A 209 23.94 -20.13 -10.13
N LEU A 210 23.62 -19.62 -11.33
CA LEU A 210 23.39 -20.40 -12.55
C LEU A 210 24.69 -20.89 -13.20
N GLY A 211 25.81 -20.22 -12.91
CA GLY A 211 27.15 -20.50 -13.42
C GLY A 211 27.36 -20.08 -14.88
N ASP A 212 26.68 -19.01 -15.28
CA ASP A 212 26.81 -18.35 -16.59
C ASP A 212 27.88 -17.25 -16.57
#